data_AF-A0A7U2MVG8-F1
#
_entry.id   AF-A0A7U2MVG8-F1
#
_cell.length_a   1.000
_cell.length_b   1.000
_cell.length_c   1.000
_cell.angle_alpha   90.00
_cell.angle_beta   90.00
_cell.angle_gamma   90.00
#
_symmetry.space_group_name_H-M   'P 1'
#
loop_
_entity.id
_entity.type
_entity.pdbx_description
1 polymer ?
#
loop_
_entity_poly.entity_id
_entity_poly.type
_entity_poly.pdbx_seq_one_letter_code
_entity_poly.pdbx_strand_id
1 'polypeptide(L)' 'MSSNAPATGNSKPYTPEEKQLLRSLRQEHKSWINILEAYNQQVAIDRQRTRHALQNQWRVILREGAASQQELDARTRLDS' A
#
# COMPACT_ATOMS: atom_id res chain seq x y z
N MET A 1 4.88 24.26 18.70
CA MET A 1 5.00 24.53 17.26
C MET A 1 4.74 23.23 16.51
N SER A 2 3.56 23.04 15.95
CA SER A 2 3.16 21.80 15.26
C SER A 2 3.67 21.84 13.83
N SER A 3 4.71 21.06 13.53
CA SER A 3 5.30 20.92 12.20
C SER A 3 4.37 20.19 11.25
N ASN A 4 3.45 20.92 10.64
CA ASN A 4 2.65 20.49 9.49
C ASN A 4 3.49 20.62 8.21
N ALA A 5 4.61 19.88 8.13
CA ALA A 5 5.33 19.75 6.87
C ALA A 5 4.48 18.84 5.95
N PRO A 6 4.05 19.30 4.76
CA PRO A 6 3.39 18.43 3.81
C PRO A 6 4.39 17.35 3.43
N ALA A 7 4.11 16.09 3.75
CA ALA A 7 4.91 14.96 3.27
C ALA A 7 4.99 15.06 1.74
N THR A 8 6.15 15.44 1.21
CA THR A 8 6.41 15.73 -0.20
C THR A 8 6.28 14.49 -1.09
N GLY A 9 6.16 13.32 -0.48
CA GLY A 9 5.99 12.04 -1.16
C GLY A 9 4.58 11.72 -1.67
N ASN A 10 3.52 12.44 -1.26
CA ASN A 10 2.14 12.02 -1.55
C ASN A 10 1.80 11.87 -3.05
N SER A 11 2.52 12.55 -3.94
CA SER A 11 2.30 12.47 -5.40
C SER A 11 3.20 11.46 -6.11
N LYS A 12 4.17 10.85 -5.41
CA LYS A 12 5.08 9.88 -6.02
C LYS A 12 4.38 8.52 -6.17
N PRO A 13 4.53 7.83 -7.32
CA PRO A 13 4.01 6.48 -7.47
C PRO A 13 4.68 5.54 -6.46
N TYR A 14 3.89 4.59 -5.96
CA TYR A 14 4.39 3.52 -5.09
C TYR A 14 5.20 2.52 -5.93
N THR A 15 6.43 2.29 -5.52
CA THR A 15 7.29 1.23 -6.05
C THR A 15 6.74 -0.17 -5.69
N PRO A 16 7.12 -1.23 -6.42
CA PRO A 16 6.75 -2.60 -6.07
C PRO A 16 7.10 -2.97 -4.62
N GLU A 17 8.27 -2.54 -4.14
CA GLU A 17 8.79 -2.77 -2.79
C GLU A 17 7.92 -2.06 -1.74
N GLU A 18 7.55 -0.80 -1.98
CA GLU A 18 6.62 -0.06 -1.13
C GLU A 18 5.24 -0.72 -1.06
N LYS A 19 4.72 -1.24 -2.20
CA LYS A 19 3.45 -1.99 -2.22
C LYS A 19 3.55 -3.29 -1.43
N GLN A 20 4.68 -4.02 -1.52
CA GLN A 20 4.91 -5.25 -0.75
C GLN A 20 5.04 -4.94 0.74
N LEU A 21 5.78 -3.90 1.11
CA LEU A 21 5.88 -3.43 2.50
C LEU A 21 4.50 -3.13 3.08
N LEU A 22 3.65 -2.41 2.34
CA LEU A 22 2.29 -2.11 2.79
C LEU A 22 1.43 -3.38 2.97
N ARG A 23 1.62 -4.41 2.13
CA ARG A 23 0.96 -5.73 2.30
C ARG A 23 1.41 -6.43 3.57
N SER A 24 2.72 -6.51 3.81
CA SER A 24 3.28 -7.13 5.02
C SER A 24 2.80 -6.43 6.28
N LEU A 25 2.88 -5.10 6.32
CA LEU A 25 2.41 -4.31 7.46
C LEU A 25 0.90 -4.46 7.68
N ARG A 26 0.11 -4.66 6.62
CA ARG A 26 -1.33 -4.88 6.75
C ARG A 26 -1.69 -6.25 7.32
N GLN A 27 -0.83 -7.25 7.14
CA GLN A 27 -0.96 -8.57 7.76
C GLN A 27 -0.53 -8.54 9.24
N GLU A 28 0.52 -7.79 9.56
CA GLU A 28 1.06 -7.70 10.93
C GLU A 28 0.25 -6.76 11.84
N HIS A 29 -0.26 -5.65 11.31
CA HIS A 29 -0.94 -4.62 12.09
C HIS A 29 -2.39 -4.40 11.67
N LYS A 30 -3.28 -4.36 12.68
CA LYS A 30 -4.71 -4.06 12.47
C LYS A 30 -4.98 -2.56 12.35
N SER A 31 -4.19 -1.71 13.02
CA SER A 31 -4.37 -0.24 13.06
C SER A 31 -3.60 0.47 11.96
N TRP A 32 -4.29 1.39 11.26
CA TRP A 32 -3.68 2.26 10.26
C TRP A 32 -2.64 3.23 10.82
N ILE A 33 -2.71 3.55 12.11
CA ILE A 33 -1.71 4.41 12.77
C ILE A 33 -0.39 3.67 12.91
N ASN A 34 -0.42 2.44 13.42
CA ASN A 34 0.78 1.60 13.54
C ASN A 34 1.39 1.30 12.16
N ILE A 35 0.55 1.01 11.15
CA ILE A 35 1.01 0.82 9.76
C ILE A 35 1.71 2.08 9.24
N LEU A 36 1.14 3.26 9.51
CA LEU A 36 1.73 4.53 9.08
C LEU A 36 3.10 4.76 9.70
N GLU A 37 3.23 4.57 11.01
CA GLU A 37 4.48 4.75 11.73
C GLU A 37 5.54 3.75 11.24
N ALA A 38 5.19 2.47 11.16
CA ALA A 38 6.10 1.42 10.69
C ALA A 38 6.52 1.62 9.23
N TYR A 39 5.61 2.07 8.35
CA TYR A 39 5.92 2.38 6.97
C TYR A 39 6.87 3.58 6.87
N ASN A 40 6.55 4.68 7.53
CA ASN A 40 7.34 5.92 7.47
C ASN A 40 8.73 5.79 8.11
N GLN A 41 8.93 4.81 9.00
CA GLN A 41 10.24 4.45 9.56
C GLN A 41 11.12 3.65 8.58
N GLN A 42 10.51 2.89 7.65
CA GLN A 42 11.23 2.03 6.72
C GLN A 42 11.51 2.68 5.36
N VAL A 43 10.81 3.77 5.04
CA VAL A 43 11.01 4.53 3.79
C VAL A 43 11.78 5.83 4.03
N ALA A 44 12.42 6.34 2.98
CA ALA A 44 13.08 7.65 3.00
C ALA A 44 12.09 8.79 3.31
N ILE A 45 12.58 9.91 3.84
CA ILE A 45 11.76 11.06 4.23
C ILE A 45 10.93 11.59 3.04
N ASP A 46 11.49 11.61 1.83
CA ASP A 46 10.78 12.04 0.61
C ASP A 46 9.72 11.03 0.12
N ARG A 47 9.70 9.84 0.73
CA ARG A 47 8.78 8.74 0.46
C ARG A 47 7.79 8.50 1.61
N GLN A 48 7.87 9.27 2.69
CA GLN A 48 6.87 9.20 3.75
C GLN A 48 5.49 9.53 3.20
N ARG A 49 4.49 8.86 3.76
CA ARG A 49 3.09 8.96 3.35
C ARG A 49 2.24 9.42 4.51
N THR A 50 1.03 9.83 4.19
CA THR A 50 -0.02 10.07 5.18
C THR A 50 -0.88 8.82 5.32
N ARG A 51 -1.60 8.72 6.45
CA ARG A 51 -2.60 7.65 6.67
C ARG A 51 -3.55 7.49 5.49
N HIS A 52 -4.09 8.61 4.98
CA HIS A 52 -5.04 8.61 3.86
C HIS A 52 -4.41 8.07 2.57
N ALA A 53 -3.15 8.40 2.30
CA ALA A 53 -2.45 7.90 1.12
C ALA A 53 -2.26 6.38 1.19
N LEU A 54 -1.88 5.83 2.34
CA LEU A 54 -1.75 4.37 2.53
C LEU A 54 -3.10 3.65 2.42
N GLN A 55 -4.16 4.23 2.98
CA GLN A 55 -5.52 3.68 2.85
C GLN A 55 -5.99 3.65 1.40
N ASN A 56 -5.78 4.74 0.66
CA ASN A 56 -6.11 4.80 -0.77
C ASN A 56 -5.31 3.76 -1.55
N GLN A 57 -4.01 3.67 -1.28
CA GLN A 57 -3.14 2.71 -1.95
C GLN A 57 -3.54 1.26 -1.66
N TRP A 58 -3.97 0.97 -0.44
CA TRP A 58 -4.48 -0.35 -0.09
C TRP A 58 -5.72 -0.73 -0.90
N ARG A 59 -6.64 0.22 -1.12
CA ARG A 59 -7.81 -0.04 -1.99
C ARG A 59 -7.39 -0.33 -3.42
N VAL A 60 -6.36 0.34 -3.94
CA VAL A 60 -5.80 0.06 -5.27
C VAL A 60 -5.21 -1.35 -5.31
N ILE A 61 -4.39 -1.71 -4.32
CA ILE A 61 -3.79 -3.05 -4.22
C ILE A 61 -4.87 -4.15 -4.19
N LEU A 62 -5.96 -3.94 -3.45
CA LEU A 62 -7.07 -4.90 -3.40
C LEU A 62 -7.77 -5.05 -4.77
N ARG A 63 -7.94 -3.95 -5.51
CA ARG A 63 -8.51 -3.98 -6.86
C ARG A 63 -7.58 -4.67 -7.86
N GLU A 64 -6.27 -4.40 -7.78
CA GLU A 64 -5.25 -5.08 -8.58
C GLU A 64 -5.19 -6.60 -8.28
N GLY A 65 -5.32 -6.98 -7.00
CA GLY A 65 -5.36 -8.37 -6.56
C GLY A 65 -6.62 -9.13 -6.99
N ALA A 66 -7.79 -8.50 -6.92
CA ALA A 66 -9.05 -9.09 -7.39
C ALA A 66 -9.04 -9.36 -8.91
N ALA A 67 -8.45 -8.46 -9.69
CA ALA A 67 -8.25 -8.65 -11.12
C ALA A 67 -7.31 -9.84 -11.43
N SER A 68 -6.28 -10.05 -10.59
CA SER A 68 -5.34 -11.18 -10.75
C SER A 68 -5.97 -12.54 -10.44
N GLN A 69 -6.96 -12.60 -9.54
CA GLN A 69 -7.68 -13.83 -9.20
C GLN A 69 -8.73 -14.23 -10.23
N GLN A 70 -9.43 -13.26 -10.85
CA GLN A 70 -10.39 -13.57 -11.93
C GLN A 70 -9.71 -14.10 -13.20
N GLU A 71 -8.50 -13.65 -13.52
CA GLU A 71 -7.77 -14.12 -14.71
C GLU A 71 -7.18 -15.54 -14.54
N LEU A 72 -6.81 -15.93 -13.32
CA LEU A 72 -6.38 -17.29 -12.99
C LEU A 72 -7.55 -18.29 -12.98
N ASP A 73 -8.72 -17.88 -12.49
CA ASP A 73 -9.94 -18.70 -12.50
C ASP A 73 -10.49 -18.89 -13.94
N ALA A 74 -10.45 -17.83 -14.76
CA ALA A 74 -10.89 -17.89 -16.15
C ALA A 74 -10.03 -18.80 -17.02
N ARG A 75 -8.72 -18.88 -16.77
CA ARG A 75 -7.80 -19.77 -17.48
C ARG A 75 -7.96 -21.25 -17.11
N THR A 76 -8.35 -21.53 -15.87
CA THR A 76 -8.55 -22.90 -15.39
C THR A 76 -9.83 -23.52 -15.96
N ARG A 77 -10.84 -22.71 -16.33
CA ARG A 77 -12.10 -23.18 -16.91
C ARG A 77 -12.04 -23.59 -18.39
N LEU A 78 -10.98 -23.26 -19.12
CA LEU A 78 -10.85 -23.58 -20.55
C LEU A 78 -10.07 -24.88 -20.82
N ASP A 79 -9.53 -25.50 -19.77
CA ASP A 79 -8.81 -26.79 -19.81
C ASP A 79 -9.59 -27.84 -18.98
N SER A 80 -10.88 -28.00 -19.27
CA SER A 80 -11.74 -29.06 -18.73
C SER A 80 -12.81 -29.46 -19.73
#